data_AF-A0A960XSV7-F1
#
_entry.id   AF-A0A960XSV7-F1
#
_cell.length_a   1.000
_cell.length_b   1.000
_cell.length_c   1.000
_cell.angle_alpha   90.00
_cell.angle_beta   90.00
_cell.angle_gamma   90.00
#
_symmetry.space_group_name_H-M   'P 1'
#
loop_
_entity.id
_entity.type
_entity.pdbx_description
1 polymer ?
#
loop_
_entity_poly.entity_id
_entity_poly.type
_entity_poly.pdbx_seq_one_letter_code
_entity_poly.pdbx_strand_id
1 'polypeptide(L)'
;SALTAPALIGAAAGLLLGDLMHQNARRAIGIGIGALGVAALLPFVVDGVTGLITGPRSKVGVRRKIQKIRDAGIGVPDYDEVDHELREQGVM
;
A
#
# COMPACT_ATOMS: atom_id res chain seq x y z
N SER A 1 23.09 7.60 -16.46
CA SER A 1 23.72 8.36 -15.35
C SER A 1 23.52 9.89 -15.44
N ALA A 2 22.38 10.38 -15.94
CA ALA A 2 22.12 11.83 -16.07
C ALA A 2 21.40 12.44 -14.84
N LEU A 3 20.86 11.60 -13.94
CA LEU A 3 20.08 12.02 -12.77
C LEU A 3 20.95 12.50 -11.59
N THR A 4 22.25 12.21 -11.62
CA THR A 4 23.18 12.59 -10.55
C THR A 4 23.57 14.07 -10.64
N ALA A 5 23.58 14.66 -11.83
CA ALA A 5 23.98 16.07 -12.01
C ALA A 5 23.06 17.05 -11.24
N PRO A 6 21.72 16.96 -11.29
CA PRO A 6 20.85 17.86 -10.52
C PRO A 6 20.95 17.65 -9.01
N ALA A 7 21.06 16.40 -8.56
CA ALA A 7 21.16 16.07 -7.14
C ALA A 7 22.47 16.57 -6.52
N LEU A 8 23.59 16.46 -7.26
CA LEU A 8 24.88 16.98 -6.83
C LEU A 8 24.89 18.52 -6.79
N ILE A 9 24.27 19.19 -7.76
CA ILE A 9 24.14 20.65 -7.78
C ILE A 9 23.28 21.12 -6.60
N GLY A 10 22.15 20.46 -6.34
CA GLY A 10 21.28 20.78 -5.20
C GLY A 10 21.96 20.56 -3.84
N ALA A 11 22.72 19.47 -3.70
CA ALA A 11 23.49 19.18 -2.48
C ALA A 11 24.61 20.22 -2.24
N ALA A 12 25.35 20.60 -3.29
CA ALA A 12 26.40 21.60 -3.18
C ALA A 12 25.85 23.01 -2.88
N ALA A 13 24.72 23.38 -3.51
CA ALA A 13 24.02 24.62 -3.20
C ALA A 13 23.53 24.64 -1.74
N GLY A 14 22.98 23.53 -1.25
CA GLY A 14 22.56 23.38 0.14
C GLY A 14 23.72 23.46 1.14
N LEU A 15 24.88 22.89 0.80
CA LEU A 15 26.10 22.95 1.62
C LEU A 15 26.63 24.40 1.73
N LEU A 16 26.70 25.12 0.60
CA LEU A 16 27.13 26.52 0.55
C LEU A 16 26.17 27.45 1.31
N LEU A 17 24.85 27.28 1.10
CA LEU A 17 23.82 28.02 1.85
C LEU A 17 23.90 27.71 3.34
N GLY A 18 24.10 26.45 3.71
CA GLY A 18 24.30 26.03 5.08
C GLY A 18 25.52 26.71 5.72
N ASP A 19 26.62 26.87 4.96
CA ASP A 19 27.83 27.50 5.48
C ASP A 19 27.67 29.00 5.73
N LEU A 20 26.91 29.69 4.89
CA LEU A 20 26.58 31.12 5.03
C LEU A 20 25.59 31.41 6.18
N MET A 21 24.87 30.40 6.66
CA MET A 21 23.84 30.59 7.70
C MET A 21 24.43 30.65 9.11
N HIS A 22 23.96 31.65 9.88
CA HIS A 22 24.23 31.76 11.31
C HIS A 22 23.77 30.51 12.07
N GLN A 23 24.47 30.17 13.16
CA GLN A 23 24.28 28.94 13.92
C GLN A 23 22.84 28.73 14.39
N ASN A 24 22.11 29.80 14.71
CA ASN A 24 20.69 29.73 15.09
C ASN A 24 19.78 29.35 13.90
N ALA A 25 20.09 29.86 12.70
CA ALA A 25 19.32 29.59 11.51
C ALA A 25 19.59 28.17 10.96
N ARG A 26 20.82 27.65 11.08
CA ARG A 26 21.14 26.23 10.81
C ARG A 26 20.31 25.29 11.69
N ARG A 27 20.15 25.63 12.97
CA ARG A 27 19.39 24.81 13.92
C ARG A 27 17.90 24.76 13.58
N ALA A 28 17.31 25.91 13.23
CA ALA A 28 15.90 25.99 12.83
C ALA A 28 15.63 25.23 11.52
N ILE A 29 16.49 25.37 10.51
CA ILE A 29 16.35 24.63 9.25
C ILE A 29 16.56 23.13 9.45
N GLY A 30 17.57 22.72 10.23
CA GLY A 30 17.81 21.30 10.52
C GLY A 30 16.62 20.64 11.21
N ILE A 31 15.99 21.32 12.17
CA ILE A 31 14.78 20.84 12.83
C ILE A 31 13.62 20.77 11.83
N GLY A 32 13.43 21.79 10.98
CA GLY A 32 12.36 21.82 9.98
C GLY A 32 12.48 20.71 8.93
N ILE A 33 13.67 20.52 8.36
CA ILE A 33 13.92 19.44 7.39
C ILE A 33 13.80 18.07 8.06
N GLY A 34 14.31 17.92 9.29
CA GLY A 34 14.13 16.69 10.07
C GLY A 34 12.65 16.35 10.31
N ALA A 35 11.86 17.34 10.72
CA ALA A 35 10.41 17.17 10.92
C ALA A 35 9.69 16.82 9.60
N LEU A 36 10.05 17.46 8.50
CA LEU A 36 9.51 17.14 7.18
C LEU A 36 9.91 15.73 6.72
N GLY A 37 11.14 15.30 7.01
CA GLY A 37 11.60 13.93 6.73
C GLY A 37 10.80 12.89 7.53
N VAL A 38 10.55 13.15 8.81
CA VAL A 38 9.68 12.29 9.64
C VAL A 38 8.24 12.29 9.11
N ALA A 39 7.72 13.45 8.75
CA ALA A 39 6.38 13.57 8.18
C ALA A 39 6.24 12.82 6.84
N ALA A 40 7.27 12.83 6.00
CA ALA A 40 7.28 12.08 4.74
C ALA A 40 7.25 10.55 4.94
N LEU A 41 7.63 10.05 6.12
CA LEU A 41 7.53 8.64 6.48
C LEU A 41 6.15 8.23 7.03
N LEU A 42 5.30 9.19 7.43
CA LEU A 42 3.94 8.92 7.92
C LEU A 42 3.10 8.00 7.02
N PRO A 43 3.03 8.18 5.68
CA PRO A 43 2.21 7.31 4.84
C PRO A 43 2.60 5.82 4.95
N PHE A 44 3.89 5.50 5.08
CA PHE A 44 4.35 4.12 5.27
C PHE A 44 3.90 3.51 6.60
N VAL A 45 3.88 4.32 7.66
CA VAL A 45 3.38 3.89 8.97
C VAL A 45 1.87 3.62 8.90
N VAL A 46 1.12 4.52 8.27
CA VAL A 46 -0.33 4.37 8.07
C VAL A 46 -0.66 3.13 7.24
N ASP A 47 0.07 2.90 6.15
CA ASP A 47 -0.11 1.71 5.30
C ASP A 47 0.24 0.41 6.05
N GLY A 48 1.29 0.42 6.87
CA GLY A 48 1.64 -0.72 7.73
C GLY A 48 0.54 -1.05 8.75
N VAL A 49 0.01 -0.03 9.44
CA VAL A 49 -1.06 -0.21 10.44
C VAL A 49 -2.39 -0.62 9.79
N THR A 50 -2.77 0.02 8.67
CA THR A 50 -3.99 -0.34 7.95
C THR A 50 -3.91 -1.74 7.35
N GLY A 51 -2.73 -2.15 6.86
CA GLY A 51 -2.45 -3.52 6.43
C GLY A 51 -2.54 -4.54 7.57
N LEU A 52 -2.20 -4.15 8.81
CA LEU A 52 -2.37 -5.02 9.97
C LEU A 52 -3.84 -5.18 10.38
N ILE A 53 -4.61 -4.09 10.36
CA ILE A 53 -6.03 -4.06 10.77
C ILE A 53 -6.94 -4.65 9.69
N THR A 54 -6.62 -4.42 8.43
CA THR A 54 -7.50 -4.69 7.27
C THR A 54 -6.96 -5.79 6.37
N GLY A 55 -5.71 -6.22 6.57
CA GLY A 55 -5.05 -7.20 5.73
C GLY A 55 -5.62 -8.62 5.87
N PRO A 56 -5.18 -9.55 5.01
CA PRO A 56 -5.75 -10.90 4.90
C PRO A 56 -5.61 -11.78 6.15
N ARG A 57 -4.81 -11.40 7.15
CA ARG A 57 -4.74 -12.07 8.46
C ARG A 57 -5.68 -11.47 9.52
N SER A 58 -6.33 -10.34 9.22
CA SER A 58 -7.37 -9.75 10.06
C SER A 58 -8.65 -10.57 9.96
N LYS A 59 -9.30 -10.85 11.11
CA LYS A 59 -10.59 -11.56 11.19
C LYS A 59 -11.67 -10.93 10.29
N VAL A 60 -11.58 -9.62 10.05
CA VAL A 60 -12.51 -8.86 9.20
C VAL A 60 -12.12 -8.98 7.72
N GLY A 61 -10.83 -8.98 7.40
CA GLY A 61 -10.30 -9.15 6.04
C GLY A 61 -10.59 -10.54 5.45
N VAL A 62 -10.48 -11.60 6.26
CA VAL A 62 -10.86 -12.97 5.88
C VAL A 62 -12.36 -13.07 5.59
N ARG A 63 -13.21 -12.51 6.47
CA ARG A 63 -14.66 -12.50 6.26
C ARG A 63 -15.03 -11.77 4.97
N ARG A 64 -14.43 -10.60 4.70
CA ARG A 64 -14.65 -9.86 3.44
C ARG A 64 -14.18 -10.65 2.21
N LYS A 65 -13.06 -11.38 2.28
CA LYS A 65 -12.58 -12.23 1.17
C LYS A 65 -13.50 -13.43 0.92
N ILE A 66 -13.96 -14.11 1.97
CA ILE A 66 -14.92 -15.22 1.85
C ILE A 66 -16.26 -14.72 1.31
N GLN A 67 -16.74 -13.58 1.78
CA GLN A 67 -17.97 -12.98 1.29
C GLN A 67 -17.83 -12.55 -0.18
N LYS A 68 -16.69 -11.98 -0.57
CA LYS A 68 -16.42 -11.67 -1.98
C LYS A 68 -16.34 -12.91 -2.87
N ILE A 69 -15.86 -14.06 -2.37
CA ILE A 69 -15.89 -15.34 -3.11
C ILE A 69 -17.33 -15.86 -3.23
N ARG A 70 -18.13 -15.72 -2.18
CA ARG A 70 -19.56 -16.10 -2.17
C ARG A 70 -20.38 -15.23 -3.11
N ASP A 71 -20.16 -13.92 -3.07
CA ASP A 71 -20.87 -12.93 -3.90
C ASP A 71 -20.37 -12.95 -5.35
N ALA A 72 -19.10 -13.31 -5.59
CA ALA A 72 -18.54 -13.47 -6.94
C ALA A 72 -19.00 -14.75 -7.65
N GLY A 73 -19.81 -15.59 -7.00
CA GLY A 73 -20.48 -16.72 -7.64
C GLY A 73 -19.52 -17.58 -8.45
N ILE A 74 -18.55 -18.24 -7.81
CA ILE A 74 -18.13 -19.54 -8.35
C ILE A 74 -19.35 -20.42 -8.11
N GLY A 75 -20.21 -20.46 -9.13
CA GLY A 75 -21.54 -21.03 -9.08
C GLY A 75 -21.52 -22.39 -8.42
N VAL A 76 -22.54 -22.62 -7.59
CA VAL A 76 -23.07 -23.97 -7.49
C VAL A 76 -23.24 -24.42 -8.95
N PRO A 77 -22.55 -25.47 -9.41
CA PRO A 77 -22.80 -25.98 -10.76
C PRO A 77 -24.30 -26.18 -10.87
N ASP A 78 -24.90 -25.62 -11.91
CA ASP A 78 -26.30 -25.85 -12.21
C ASP A 78 -26.42 -27.32 -12.60
N TYR A 79 -26.68 -28.17 -11.61
CA TYR A 79 -26.83 -29.60 -11.79
C TYR A 79 -28.19 -29.95 -12.41
N ASP A 80 -29.08 -28.97 -12.61
CA ASP A 80 -30.41 -29.23 -13.17
C ASP A 80 -30.33 -29.80 -14.60
N GLU A 81 -29.33 -29.38 -15.40
CA GLU A 81 -29.12 -29.92 -16.75
C GLU A 81 -28.56 -31.34 -16.74
N VAL A 82 -27.63 -31.63 -15.81
CA VAL A 82 -27.02 -32.95 -15.64
C VAL A 82 -28.01 -33.94 -15.03
N ASP A 83 -28.82 -33.51 -14.07
CA ASP A 83 -29.87 -34.32 -13.45
C ASP A 83 -31.00 -34.62 -14.44
N HIS A 84 -31.27 -33.73 -15.40
CA HIS A 84 -32.21 -33.98 -16.49
C HIS A 84 -31.67 -35.02 -17.48
N GLU A 85 -30.41 -34.91 -17.92
CA GLU A 85 -29.78 -35.90 -18.81
C GLU A 85 -29.65 -37.28 -18.14
N LEU A 86 -29.30 -37.35 -16.85
CA LEU A 86 -29.18 -38.61 -16.12
C LEU A 86 -30.54 -39.32 -15.94
N ARG A 87 -31.63 -38.55 -15.81
CA ARG A 87 -33.02 -39.05 -15.82
C ARG A 87 -33.43 -39.55 -17.19
N GLU A 88 -33.07 -38.85 -18.27
CA GLU A 88 -33.36 -39.30 -19.63
C GLU A 88 -32.56 -40.55 -20.02
N GLN A 89 -31.35 -40.69 -19.49
CA GLN A 89 -30.49 -41.87 -19.69
C GLN A 89 -30.84 -43.05 -18.75
N GLY A 90 -31.81 -42.87 -17.85
CA GLY A 90 -32.30 -43.94 -16.96
C GLY A 90 -31.29 -44.40 -15.90
N VAL A 91 -30.34 -43.54 -15.52
CA VAL A 91 -29.27 -43.86 -14.57
C VAL A 91 -29.63 -43.46 -13.12
N MET A 92 -30.85 -42.97 -12.89
CA MET A 92 -31.45 -42.71 -11.58
C MET A 92 -32.85 -43.30 -11.45
#